data_AF-A0AAU9KVB3-F1
#
_entry.id   AF-A0AAU9KVB3-F1
#
_cell.length_a   1.000
_cell.length_b   1.000
_cell.length_c   1.000
_cell.angle_alpha   90.00
_cell.angle_beta   90.00
_cell.angle_gamma   90.00
#
_symmetry.space_group_name_H-M   'P 1'
#
loop_
_entity.id
_entity.type
_entity.pdbx_description
1 polymer ?
#
loop_
_entity_poly.entity_id
_entity_poly.type
_entity_poly.pdbx_seq_one_letter_code
_entity_poly.pdbx_strand_id
1 'polypeptide(L)'
;MPEDQLLLSEKKTEIAVTLVDAIRSLANVVTPISFSDSIRLRRAASVGLSKTPSQQIQFVASEHDIIKGDANSIQIYVAPGVPDEYIRKRRKREKARRKKLERQREAELAIRVQRQEQRSREREVERLRRVAEKKAKKQAEKEARKHALTVKKSTKASMDSARKFGENVQSSATNGSVVGANSELAAILARRRGV
;
A
#
# COMPACT_ATOMS: atom_id res chain seq x y z
N MET A 1 7.23 17.29 47.64
CA MET A 1 6.39 18.45 47.26
C MET A 1 6.60 18.69 45.77
N PRO A 2 5.53 18.82 44.96
CA PRO A 2 5.69 19.09 43.54
C PRO A 2 6.16 20.53 43.31
N GLU A 3 7.19 20.70 42.49
CA GLU A 3 7.73 21.98 42.04
C GLU A 3 7.83 21.91 40.51
N ASP A 4 7.48 23.00 39.82
CA ASP A 4 7.60 23.03 38.36
C ASP A 4 9.06 23.24 37.96
N GLN A 5 9.49 22.68 36.83
CA GLN A 5 10.86 22.84 36.34
C GLN A 5 10.85 23.56 35.00
N LEU A 6 11.75 24.54 34.86
CA LEU A 6 12.00 25.24 33.61
C LEU A 6 13.27 24.66 32.98
N LEU A 7 13.16 24.20 31.73
CA LEU A 7 14.25 23.61 30.98
C LEU A 7 14.47 24.39 29.69
N LEU A 8 15.74 24.68 29.38
CA LEU A 8 16.16 25.21 28.09
C LEU A 8 16.89 24.11 27.32
N SER A 9 16.43 23.82 26.10
CA SER A 9 17.08 22.86 25.22
C SER A 9 16.81 23.17 23.76
N GLU A 10 17.83 22.95 22.93
CA GLU A 10 17.69 22.98 21.46
C GLU A 10 16.69 21.93 20.96
N LYS A 11 16.62 20.78 21.65
CA LYS A 11 15.76 19.64 21.32
C LYS A 11 14.42 19.65 22.06
N LYS A 12 13.91 20.83 22.38
CA LYS A 12 12.65 21.03 23.13
C LYS A 12 11.47 20.17 22.65
N THR A 13 11.29 20.00 21.33
CA THR A 13 10.21 19.18 20.77
C THR A 13 10.40 17.69 21.01
N GLU A 14 11.63 17.19 20.94
CA GLU A 14 11.92 15.78 21.19
C GLU A 14 11.68 15.46 22.65
N ILE A 15 12.18 16.31 23.56
CA ILE A 15 11.99 16.16 25.01
C ILE A 15 10.51 16.24 25.40
N ALA A 16 9.76 17.21 24.85
CA ALA A 16 8.35 17.34 25.15
C ALA A 16 7.54 16.10 24.70
N VAL A 17 7.82 15.59 23.50
CA VAL A 17 7.14 14.39 22.98
C VAL A 17 7.51 13.16 23.80
N THR A 18 8.80 12.93 24.10
CA THR A 18 9.21 11.76 24.87
C THR A 18 8.65 11.78 26.28
N LEU A 19 8.58 12.95 26.94
CA LEU A 19 7.97 13.08 28.26
C LEU A 19 6.47 12.80 28.22
N VAL A 20 5.73 13.38 27.26
CA VAL A 20 4.28 13.14 27.13
C VAL A 20 3.98 11.68 26.82
N ASP A 21 4.77 11.05 25.95
CA ASP A 21 4.60 9.63 25.61
C ASP A 21 4.97 8.72 26.79
N ALA A 22 6.01 9.04 27.55
CA ALA A 22 6.38 8.30 28.76
C ALA A 22 5.32 8.41 29.87
N ILE A 23 4.75 9.60 30.08
CA ILE A 23 3.65 9.78 31.03
C ILE A 23 2.41 9.01 30.57
N ARG A 24 2.10 9.06 29.27
CA ARG A 24 0.97 8.31 28.70
C ARG A 24 1.17 6.81 28.89
N SER A 25 2.36 6.27 28.67
CA SER A 25 2.63 4.83 28.82
C SER A 25 2.63 4.37 30.28
N LEU A 26 3.12 5.19 31.21
CA LEU A 26 3.23 4.84 32.63
C LEU A 26 1.93 5.05 33.40
N ALA A 27 1.21 6.15 33.13
CA ALA A 27 0.05 6.55 33.90
C ALA A 27 -1.28 6.38 33.16
N ASN A 28 -1.26 6.02 31.86
CA ASN A 28 -2.44 6.04 30.99
C ASN A 28 -3.19 7.38 30.97
N VAL A 29 -2.48 8.47 31.29
CA VAL A 29 -3.01 9.85 31.28
C VAL A 29 -2.55 10.57 30.03
N VAL A 30 -3.49 11.24 29.36
CA VAL A 30 -3.17 12.15 28.26
C VAL A 30 -2.88 13.54 28.84
N THR A 31 -1.60 13.92 28.88
CA THR A 31 -1.19 15.25 29.33
C THR A 31 -1.36 16.27 28.19
N PRO A 32 -2.20 17.30 28.34
CA PRO A 32 -2.33 18.34 27.33
C PRO A 32 -1.08 19.24 27.30
N ILE A 33 -0.69 19.69 26.09
CA ILE A 33 0.34 20.71 25.91
C ILE A 33 -0.37 22.04 25.68
N SER A 34 -0.21 22.98 26.61
CA SER A 34 -0.73 24.34 26.51
C SER A 34 0.38 25.33 26.16
N PHE A 35 0.08 26.26 25.25
CA PHE A 35 0.96 27.39 24.93
C PHE A 35 0.36 28.65 25.52
N SER A 36 1.15 29.35 26.34
CA SER A 36 0.73 30.58 26.99
C SER A 36 1.85 31.60 26.88
N ASP A 37 1.50 32.84 26.54
CA ASP A 37 2.47 33.95 26.45
C ASP A 37 2.98 34.38 27.83
N SER A 38 2.31 33.95 28.91
CA SER A 38 2.83 34.12 30.25
C SER A 38 2.53 32.92 31.13
N ILE A 39 3.49 32.57 31.99
CA ILE A 39 3.44 31.40 32.86
C ILE A 39 3.97 31.79 34.24
N ARG A 40 3.27 31.36 35.29
CA ARG A 40 3.73 31.43 36.67
C ARG A 40 3.99 30.01 37.17
N LEU A 41 5.23 29.74 37.54
CA LEU A 41 5.65 28.41 37.98
C LEU A 41 5.18 28.14 39.42
N ARG A 42 4.76 26.91 39.69
CA ARG A 42 4.46 26.47 41.05
C ARG A 42 5.77 26.27 41.81
N ARG A 43 5.86 26.92 42.97
CA ARG A 43 7.00 26.84 43.88
C ARG A 43 6.76 25.78 44.96
N ALA A 44 7.84 25.19 45.44
CA ALA A 44 7.77 24.35 46.63
C ALA A 44 7.38 25.20 47.86
N ALA A 45 6.61 24.63 48.78
CA ALA A 45 6.17 25.32 50.00
C ALA A 45 7.34 25.78 50.90
N SER A 46 8.48 25.10 50.84
CA SER A 46 9.70 25.50 51.55
C SER A 46 10.50 26.49 50.71
N VAL A 47 10.42 27.77 51.09
CA VAL A 47 11.06 28.89 50.38
C VAL A 47 12.57 28.75 50.29
N GLY A 48 13.22 28.14 51.30
CA GLY A 48 14.68 27.96 51.35
C GLY A 48 15.22 26.84 50.45
N LEU A 49 14.36 25.94 49.95
CA LEU A 49 14.75 24.82 49.09
C LEU A 49 14.32 25.00 47.63
N SER A 50 13.38 25.92 47.38
CA SER A 50 12.82 26.17 46.05
C SER A 50 13.82 26.94 45.18
N LYS A 51 14.14 26.38 44.01
CA LYS A 51 15.00 27.03 43.00
C LYS A 51 14.18 27.69 41.89
N THR A 52 12.86 27.55 41.92
CA THR A 52 11.97 28.17 40.92
C THR A 52 11.86 29.68 41.11
N PRO A 53 11.94 30.45 40.00
CA PRO A 53 11.75 31.89 40.05
C PRO A 53 10.32 32.22 40.49
N SER A 54 10.19 33.28 41.27
CA SER A 54 8.90 33.76 41.78
C SER A 54 8.17 34.71 40.83
N GLN A 55 8.94 35.29 39.92
CA GLN A 55 8.50 36.22 38.89
C GLN A 55 7.63 35.52 37.85
N GLN A 56 6.69 36.27 37.27
CA GLN A 56 5.96 35.79 36.10
C GLN A 56 6.89 35.77 34.89
N ILE A 57 6.90 34.66 34.15
CA ILE A 57 7.66 34.52 32.92
C ILE A 57 6.75 34.93 31.77
N GLN A 58 7.19 35.86 30.93
CA GLN A 58 6.46 36.34 29.77
C GLN A 58 7.28 36.10 28.50
N PHE A 59 6.66 35.52 27.48
CA PHE A 59 7.23 35.29 26.17
C PHE A 59 6.81 36.42 25.24
N VAL A 60 7.79 37.06 24.60
CA VAL A 60 7.56 38.21 23.71
C VAL A 60 8.18 37.91 22.35
N ALA A 61 7.40 38.09 21.29
CA ALA A 61 7.92 37.95 19.94
C ALA A 61 8.94 39.05 19.63
N SER A 62 10.12 38.69 19.15
CA SER A 62 11.22 39.61 18.82
C SER A 62 12.16 38.95 17.83
N GLU A 63 12.83 39.72 16.97
CA GLU A 63 13.79 39.17 16.00
C GLU A 63 15.03 38.53 16.65
N HIS A 64 15.33 38.91 17.89
CA HIS A 64 16.52 38.48 18.61
C HIS A 64 16.15 37.84 19.95
N ASP A 65 16.89 36.79 20.29
CA ASP A 65 16.74 36.08 21.57
C ASP A 65 17.43 36.89 22.68
N ILE A 66 16.62 37.44 23.59
CA ILE A 66 17.10 38.26 24.72
C ILE A 66 16.30 37.90 25.96
N ILE A 67 16.95 37.84 27.11
CA ILE A 67 16.27 37.69 28.41
C ILE A 67 16.43 39.00 29.18
N LYS A 68 15.32 39.62 29.54
CA LYS A 68 15.28 40.79 30.44
C LYS A 68 14.49 40.42 31.68
N GLY A 69 14.91 40.89 32.84
CA GLY A 69 14.28 40.50 34.10
C GLY A 69 14.27 41.63 35.11
N ASP A 70 13.13 41.80 35.73
CA ASP A 70 12.86 42.79 36.76
C ASP A 70 12.41 42.04 38.03
N ALA A 71 12.19 42.77 39.14
CA ALA A 71 11.74 42.17 40.40
C ALA A 71 10.39 41.43 40.26
N ASN A 72 9.55 41.81 39.29
CA ASN A 72 8.19 41.31 39.13
C ASN A 72 8.03 40.30 37.98
N SER A 73 8.79 40.47 36.89
CA SER A 73 8.62 39.69 35.65
C SER A 73 9.94 39.40 34.95
N ILE A 74 10.01 38.23 34.32
CA ILE A 74 11.09 37.83 33.41
C ILE A 74 10.51 37.80 32.00
N GLN A 75 11.03 38.63 31.11
CA GLN A 75 10.65 38.68 29.70
C GLN A 75 11.68 37.92 28.85
N ILE A 76 11.20 36.91 28.14
CA ILE A 76 11.97 36.09 27.22
C ILE A 76 11.54 36.49 25.81
N TYR A 77 12.41 37.22 25.14
CA TYR A 77 12.26 37.63 23.75
C TYR A 77 12.69 36.50 22.85
N VAL A 78 11.84 36.09 21.90
CA VAL A 78 12.12 34.95 21.00
C VAL A 78 11.63 35.24 19.59
N ALA A 79 12.38 34.78 18.59
CA ALA A 79 11.95 34.77 17.19
C ALA A 79 10.57 34.12 17.04
N PRO A 80 9.58 34.81 16.44
CA PRO A 80 8.27 34.21 16.21
C PRO A 80 8.36 33.09 15.15
N GLY A 81 7.61 32.02 15.38
CA GLY A 81 7.44 30.93 14.42
C GLY A 81 8.44 29.78 14.56
N VAL A 82 8.41 28.88 13.57
CA VAL A 82 9.27 27.70 13.53
C VAL A 82 10.43 27.98 12.57
N PRO A 83 11.69 27.71 12.94
CA PRO A 83 12.83 27.96 12.06
C PRO A 83 12.66 27.32 10.67
N ASP A 84 12.93 28.07 9.61
CA ASP A 84 12.77 27.62 8.23
C ASP A 84 13.58 26.36 7.92
N GLU A 85 14.75 26.21 8.54
CA GLU A 85 15.56 25.01 8.43
C GLU A 85 14.80 23.75 8.89
N TYR A 86 14.06 23.85 9.99
CA TYR A 86 13.27 22.76 10.52
C TYR A 86 12.15 22.39 9.54
N ILE A 87 11.46 23.39 8.98
CA ILE A 87 10.40 23.18 7.97
C ILE A 87 10.98 22.48 6.73
N ARG A 88 12.13 22.95 6.24
CA ARG A 88 12.83 22.35 5.09
C ARG A 88 13.25 20.90 5.38
N LYS A 89 13.85 20.63 6.54
CA LYS A 89 14.26 19.28 6.96
C LYS A 89 13.04 18.35 7.08
N ARG A 90 11.93 18.81 7.66
CA ARG A 90 10.66 18.06 7.76
C ARG A 90 10.13 17.69 6.38
N ARG A 91 10.01 18.68 5.47
CA ARG A 91 9.57 18.44 4.08
C ARG A 91 10.46 17.44 3.34
N LYS A 92 11.79 17.51 3.53
CA LYS A 92 12.73 16.52 2.94
C LYS A 92 12.48 15.10 3.46
N ARG A 93 12.32 14.92 4.77
CA ARG A 93 12.02 13.61 5.38
C ARG A 93 10.69 13.03 4.87
N GLU A 94 9.67 13.88 4.76
CA GLU A 94 8.36 13.49 4.25
C GLU A 94 8.42 13.04 2.79
N LYS A 95 9.10 13.81 1.92
CA LYS A 95 9.35 13.42 0.53
C LYS A 95 10.10 12.09 0.43
N ALA A 96 11.12 11.88 1.28
CA ALA A 96 11.87 10.62 1.32
C ALA A 96 10.99 9.43 1.73
N ARG A 97 10.13 9.61 2.74
CA ARG A 97 9.16 8.60 3.18
C ARG A 97 8.18 8.25 2.07
N ARG A 98 7.63 9.25 1.37
CA ARG A 98 6.72 9.05 0.24
C ARG A 98 7.41 8.28 -0.90
N LYS A 99 8.63 8.69 -1.29
CA LYS A 99 9.41 8.01 -2.33
C LYS A 99 9.72 6.56 -1.97
N LYS A 100 10.00 6.26 -0.69
CA LYS A 100 10.22 4.89 -0.22
C LYS A 100 8.96 4.02 -0.38
N LEU A 101 7.79 4.56 0.00
CA LEU A 101 6.52 3.85 -0.15
C LEU A 101 6.15 3.63 -1.62
N GLU A 102 6.39 4.61 -2.48
CA GLU A 102 6.14 4.51 -3.92
C GLU A 102 7.00 3.42 -4.57
N ARG A 103 8.30 3.38 -4.28
CA ARG A 103 9.19 2.30 -4.74
C ARG A 103 8.74 0.92 -4.28
N GLN A 104 8.21 0.80 -3.06
CA GLN A 104 7.68 -0.46 -2.56
C GLN A 104 6.44 -0.91 -3.36
N ARG A 105 5.55 0.04 -3.68
CA ARG A 105 4.37 -0.24 -4.52
C ARG A 105 4.76 -0.61 -5.95
N GLU A 106 5.71 0.09 -6.55
CA GLU A 106 6.23 -0.21 -7.89
C GLU A 106 6.88 -1.60 -7.94
N ALA A 107 7.69 -1.95 -6.94
CA ALA A 107 8.30 -3.27 -6.84
C ALA A 107 7.23 -4.38 -6.70
N GLU A 108 6.20 -4.15 -5.89
CA GLU A 108 5.08 -5.10 -5.75
C GLU A 108 4.32 -5.29 -7.07
N LEU A 109 4.03 -4.20 -7.78
CA LEU A 109 3.39 -4.25 -9.09
C LEU A 109 4.25 -4.99 -10.12
N ALA A 110 5.56 -4.73 -10.15
CA ALA A 110 6.48 -5.44 -11.04
C ALA A 110 6.48 -6.96 -10.78
N ILE A 111 6.47 -7.39 -9.52
CA ILE A 111 6.36 -8.81 -9.16
C ILE A 111 5.03 -9.40 -9.65
N ARG A 112 3.92 -8.66 -9.53
CA ARG A 112 2.62 -9.11 -10.02
C ARG A 112 2.63 -9.28 -11.55
N VAL A 113 3.22 -8.34 -12.29
CA VAL A 113 3.37 -8.42 -13.75
C VAL A 113 4.23 -9.62 -14.15
N GLN A 114 5.39 -9.81 -13.52
CA GLN A 114 6.26 -10.97 -13.79
C GLN A 114 5.54 -12.30 -13.56
N ARG A 115 4.74 -12.43 -12.49
CA ARG A 115 3.94 -13.65 -12.25
C ARG A 115 2.87 -13.86 -13.32
N GLN A 116 2.27 -12.79 -13.83
CA GLN A 116 1.29 -12.91 -14.92
C GLN A 116 1.97 -13.33 -16.23
N GLU A 117 3.13 -12.77 -16.55
CA GLU A 117 3.92 -13.15 -17.73
C GLU A 117 4.41 -14.60 -17.66
N GLN A 118 4.83 -15.08 -16.49
CA GLN A 118 5.20 -16.49 -16.32
C GLN A 118 4.02 -17.41 -16.61
N ARG A 119 2.84 -17.11 -16.04
CA ARG A 119 1.61 -17.88 -16.30
C ARG A 119 1.19 -17.84 -17.76
N SER A 120 1.37 -16.72 -18.47
CA SER A 120 1.03 -16.65 -19.89
C SER A 120 2.00 -17.48 -20.74
N ARG A 121 3.31 -17.42 -20.45
CA ARG A 121 4.33 -18.25 -21.11
C ARG A 121 4.06 -19.74 -20.88
N GLU A 122 3.73 -20.15 -19.67
CA GLU A 122 3.37 -21.55 -19.36
C GLU A 122 2.18 -22.04 -20.19
N ARG A 123 1.11 -21.22 -20.29
CA ARG A 123 -0.06 -21.53 -21.12
C ARG A 123 0.28 -21.64 -22.61
N GLU A 124 1.15 -20.77 -23.11
CA GLU A 124 1.61 -20.79 -24.50
C GLU A 124 2.44 -22.05 -24.79
N VAL A 125 3.36 -22.42 -23.90
CA VAL A 125 4.15 -23.65 -24.00
C VAL A 125 3.24 -24.87 -23.98
N GLU A 126 2.25 -24.92 -23.10
CA GLU A 126 1.29 -26.02 -23.04
C GLU A 126 0.45 -26.12 -24.33
N ARG A 127 0.01 -24.99 -24.87
CA ARG A 127 -0.70 -24.94 -26.16
C ARG A 127 0.17 -25.50 -27.29
N LEU A 128 1.45 -25.11 -27.34
CA LEU A 128 2.39 -25.60 -28.34
C LEU A 128 2.63 -27.12 -28.21
N ARG A 129 2.76 -27.64 -26.98
CA ARG A 129 2.87 -29.09 -26.73
C ARG A 129 1.65 -29.85 -27.24
N ARG A 130 0.43 -29.39 -26.93
CA ARG A 130 -0.81 -30.00 -27.42
C ARG A 130 -0.91 -29.99 -28.94
N VAL A 131 -0.43 -28.92 -29.60
CA VAL A 131 -0.39 -28.85 -31.07
C VAL A 131 0.63 -29.84 -31.64
N ALA A 132 1.81 -29.96 -31.04
CA ALA A 132 2.84 -30.91 -31.45
C ALA A 132 2.34 -32.37 -31.29
N GLU A 133 1.74 -32.71 -30.15
CA GLU A 133 1.14 -34.02 -29.90
C GLU A 133 0.02 -34.35 -30.89
N LYS A 134 -0.88 -33.39 -31.18
CA LYS A 134 -1.92 -33.57 -32.20
C LYS A 134 -1.34 -33.80 -33.59
N LYS A 135 -0.26 -33.08 -33.95
CA LYS A 135 0.43 -33.28 -35.24
C LYS A 135 1.09 -34.66 -35.30
N ALA A 136 1.79 -35.07 -34.25
CA ALA A 136 2.44 -36.38 -34.15
C ALA A 136 1.40 -37.52 -34.23
N LYS A 137 0.30 -37.43 -33.48
CA LYS A 137 -0.79 -38.41 -33.53
C LYS A 137 -1.43 -38.50 -34.92
N LYS A 138 -1.64 -37.36 -35.58
CA LYS A 138 -2.17 -37.31 -36.95
C LYS A 138 -1.21 -37.91 -37.98
N GLN A 139 0.11 -37.80 -37.78
CA GLN A 139 1.10 -38.46 -38.63
C GLN A 139 1.11 -39.97 -38.42
N ALA A 140 1.14 -40.43 -37.16
CA ALA A 140 1.08 -41.85 -36.82
C ALA A 140 -0.21 -42.52 -37.34
N GLU A 141 -1.36 -41.83 -37.25
CA GLU A 141 -2.62 -42.33 -37.81
C GLU A 141 -2.57 -42.43 -39.36
N LYS A 142 -1.96 -41.45 -40.04
CA LYS A 142 -1.75 -41.51 -41.49
C LYS A 142 -0.84 -42.68 -41.88
N GLU A 143 0.22 -42.94 -41.13
CA GLU A 143 1.14 -44.05 -41.37
C GLU A 143 0.47 -45.41 -41.10
N ALA A 144 -0.26 -45.54 -39.98
CA ALA A 144 -1.05 -46.73 -39.68
C ALA A 144 -2.09 -47.02 -40.77
N ARG A 145 -2.76 -45.98 -41.30
CA ARG A 145 -3.72 -46.13 -42.40
C ARG A 145 -3.05 -46.56 -43.71
N LYS A 146 -1.84 -46.08 -44.01
CA LYS A 146 -1.04 -46.54 -45.15
C LYS A 146 -0.63 -48.02 -44.98
N HIS A 147 -0.17 -48.40 -43.78
CA HIS A 147 0.17 -49.79 -43.48
C HIS A 147 -1.05 -50.74 -43.54
N ALA A 148 -2.22 -50.30 -43.08
CA ALA A 148 -3.46 -51.07 -43.20
C ALA A 148 -3.92 -51.25 -44.66
N LEU A 149 -3.66 -50.27 -45.53
CA LEU A 149 -3.94 -50.38 -46.97
C LEU A 149 -2.95 -51.32 -47.69
N THR A 150 -1.71 -51.44 -47.21
CA THR A 150 -0.75 -52.41 -47.75
C THR A 150 -1.01 -53.85 -47.28
N VAL A 151 -1.54 -54.04 -46.07
CA VAL A 151 -1.89 -55.38 -45.53
C VAL A 151 -3.19 -55.93 -46.16
N LYS A 152 -4.08 -55.07 -46.65
CA LYS A 152 -5.34 -55.48 -47.31
C LYS A 152 -5.21 -56.02 -48.74
N LYS A 153 -4.00 -56.25 -49.27
CA LYS A 153 -3.82 -56.94 -50.56
C LYS A 153 -3.85 -58.47 -50.46
N SER A 154 -3.96 -59.03 -49.25
CA SER A 154 -4.12 -60.47 -49.03
C SER A 154 -5.24 -60.76 -48.03
N THR A 155 -6.51 -60.59 -48.45
CA THR A 155 -7.67 -61.41 -48.05
C THR A 155 -8.93 -60.78 -48.65
N LYS A 156 -9.61 -61.55 -49.50
CA LYS A 156 -10.81 -61.17 -50.24
C LYS A 156 -12.06 -61.62 -49.47
N ALA A 157 -13.10 -60.79 -49.53
CA ALA A 157 -14.52 -61.05 -49.26
C ALA A 157 -15.01 -61.24 -47.81
N SER A 158 -15.85 -60.31 -47.34
CA SER A 158 -17.24 -60.60 -46.93
C SER A 158 -18.02 -59.28 -46.73
N MET A 159 -19.32 -59.33 -47.02
CA MET A 159 -20.27 -58.22 -47.09
C MET A 159 -20.69 -57.67 -45.71
N ASP A 160 -21.47 -56.58 -45.80
CA ASP A 160 -22.45 -56.08 -44.83
C ASP A 160 -21.98 -55.32 -43.58
N SER A 161 -22.08 -53.99 -43.66
CA SER A 161 -22.80 -53.22 -42.63
C SER A 161 -23.22 -51.86 -43.17
N ALA A 162 -24.54 -51.67 -43.24
CA ALA A 162 -25.23 -50.50 -43.74
C ALA A 162 -24.87 -49.22 -42.97
N ARG A 163 -24.39 -48.20 -43.68
CA ARG A 163 -24.37 -46.81 -43.21
C ARG A 163 -25.72 -46.16 -43.53
N LYS A 164 -26.62 -46.12 -42.56
CA LYS A 164 -27.72 -45.15 -42.51
C LYS A 164 -27.37 -44.07 -41.48
N PHE A 165 -26.84 -42.95 -41.95
CA PHE A 165 -26.91 -41.65 -41.26
C PHE A 165 -26.86 -40.56 -42.33
N GLY A 166 -28.00 -40.37 -43.03
CA GLY A 166 -28.40 -39.08 -43.59
C GLY A 166 -29.51 -38.57 -42.67
N GLU A 167 -29.31 -37.45 -41.99
CA GLU A 167 -29.60 -36.11 -42.51
C GLU A 167 -31.11 -35.81 -42.40
N ASN A 168 -31.47 -35.11 -41.33
CA ASN A 168 -32.54 -34.12 -41.39
C ASN A 168 -31.95 -32.81 -40.87
N VAL A 169 -31.24 -32.12 -41.75
CA VAL A 169 -31.05 -30.68 -41.67
C VAL A 169 -32.34 -30.08 -42.23
N GLN A 170 -33.20 -29.56 -41.34
CA GLN A 170 -34.19 -28.57 -41.73
C GLN A 170 -33.60 -27.20 -41.44
N SER A 171 -33.32 -26.51 -42.54
CA SER A 171 -32.90 -25.12 -42.66
C SER A 171 -33.99 -24.16 -42.18
N SER A 172 -33.62 -23.12 -41.44
CA SER A 172 -33.71 -21.72 -41.88
C SER A 172 -33.41 -20.77 -40.72
N ALA A 173 -32.75 -19.67 -41.07
CA ALA A 173 -32.09 -18.73 -40.19
C ALA A 173 -33.04 -17.83 -39.40
N THR A 174 -32.59 -17.33 -38.24
CA THR A 174 -32.32 -15.89 -37.95
C THR A 174 -32.16 -15.64 -36.45
N ASN A 175 -31.18 -14.79 -36.10
CA ASN A 175 -30.93 -14.16 -34.79
C ASN A 175 -30.43 -15.13 -33.68
N GLY A 176 -29.13 -15.21 -33.37
CA GLY A 176 -28.31 -14.09 -32.95
C GLY A 176 -28.56 -13.80 -31.46
N SER A 177 -27.84 -14.47 -30.56
CA SER A 177 -27.37 -13.92 -29.26
C SER A 177 -26.79 -15.01 -28.36
N VAL A 178 -25.46 -15.11 -28.36
CA VAL A 178 -24.67 -15.83 -27.35
C VAL A 178 -24.68 -14.97 -26.07
N VAL A 179 -25.79 -14.98 -25.33
CA VAL A 179 -25.94 -14.28 -24.05
C VAL A 179 -26.08 -15.32 -22.95
N GLY A 180 -24.99 -15.54 -22.23
CA GLY A 180 -25.00 -16.35 -21.01
C GLY A 180 -23.75 -16.12 -20.18
N ALA A 181 -22.56 -16.29 -20.78
CA ALA A 181 -21.31 -16.15 -20.04
C ALA A 181 -20.83 -14.70 -19.85
N ASN A 182 -21.13 -13.80 -20.82
CA ASN A 182 -20.64 -12.42 -20.80
C ASN A 182 -21.53 -11.47 -19.98
N SER A 183 -22.83 -11.78 -19.86
CA SER A 183 -23.80 -10.99 -19.09
C SER A 183 -23.59 -11.13 -17.59
N GLU A 184 -23.22 -12.32 -17.11
CA GLU A 184 -22.93 -12.55 -15.69
C GLU A 184 -21.64 -11.83 -15.24
N LEU A 185 -20.59 -11.88 -16.07
CA LEU A 185 -19.34 -11.15 -15.81
C LEU A 185 -19.55 -9.62 -15.82
N ALA A 186 -20.39 -9.10 -16.72
CA ALA A 186 -20.76 -7.69 -16.75
C ALA A 186 -21.56 -7.27 -15.52
N ALA A 187 -22.49 -8.11 -15.05
CA ALA A 187 -23.26 -7.85 -13.83
C ALA A 187 -22.39 -7.87 -12.56
N ILE A 188 -21.38 -8.76 -12.50
CA ILE A 188 -20.42 -8.82 -11.39
C ILE A 188 -19.50 -7.59 -11.37
N LEU A 189 -19.07 -7.10 -12.55
CA LEU A 189 -18.27 -5.88 -12.68
C LEU A 189 -19.04 -4.60 -12.34
N ALA A 190 -20.33 -4.53 -12.70
CA ALA A 190 -21.20 -3.41 -12.36
C ALA A 190 -21.45 -3.30 -10.84
N ARG A 191 -21.68 -4.43 -10.15
CA ARG A 191 -21.80 -4.45 -8.68
C ARG A 191 -20.51 -4.05 -7.95
N ARG A 192 -19.35 -4.23 -8.60
CA ARG A 192 -18.04 -3.85 -8.03
C ARG A 192 -17.69 -2.37 -8.20
N ARG A 193 -18.35 -1.65 -9.12
CA ARG A 193 -18.12 -0.21 -9.37
C ARG A 193 -19.16 0.70 -8.71
N GLY A 194 -20.09 0.15 -7.93
CA GLY A 194 -21.09 0.90 -7.17
C GLY A 194 -20.83 0.89 -5.67
N VAL A 195 -19.76 1.57 -5.24
CA VAL A 195 -19.64 2.40 -4.02
C VAL A 195 -18.60 3.48 -4.31
#